data_AF-A0A816HT32-F1
#
_entry.id   AF-A0A816HT32-F1
#
_cell.length_a   1.000
_cell.length_b   1.000
_cell.length_c   1.000
_cell.angle_alpha   90.00
_cell.angle_beta   90.00
_cell.angle_gamma   90.00
#
_symmetry.space_group_name_H-M   'P 1'
#
loop_
_entity.id
_entity.type
_entity.pdbx_description
1 polymer ?
#
loop_
_entity_poly.entity_id
_entity_poly.type
_entity_poly.pdbx_seq_one_letter_code
_entity_poly.pdbx_strand_id
1 'polypeptide(L)'
;MLDEFWKKLTTFLNEVCLNLGPETLSYWASCFKLGLEDEDPRRMYRPIEYLRSLINTHATGNTFLETSRWYLLQTITNFEWRVPSIWCSINEQAKELLDHPYKAIRERITIVLSLSLTFDVTLPNGQSTRHPDVNQFIDMIRVRLQQAIEVYEKTPLANVSGQVVEIDPEARKALNFIETVIQLHTHLFSKCLQPIKKAIIRIFPYLCEIESIVANDDFIRKNLTITRMCVAMTYLHKHFMEELIEQLEQVCSSPKWHARRAA
;
A
#
# COMPACT_ATOMS: atom_id res chain seq x y z
N MET A 1 -29.14 26.54 -0.63
CA MET A 1 -28.81 26.34 -2.05
C MET A 1 -27.66 25.35 -2.24
N LEU A 2 -26.48 25.57 -1.64
CA LEU A 2 -25.35 24.66 -1.76
C LEU A 2 -25.61 23.25 -1.15
N ASP A 3 -26.27 23.18 0.01
CA ASP A 3 -26.63 21.90 0.63
C ASP A 3 -27.57 21.05 -0.23
N GLU A 4 -28.56 21.69 -0.84
CA GLU A 4 -29.52 21.01 -1.70
C GLU A 4 -28.87 20.53 -3.00
N PHE A 5 -27.97 21.34 -3.58
CA PHE A 5 -27.15 20.93 -4.71
C PHE A 5 -26.31 19.71 -4.36
N TRP A 6 -25.59 19.73 -3.24
CA TRP A 6 -24.77 18.59 -2.82
C TRP A 6 -25.59 17.35 -2.52
N LYS A 7 -26.78 17.50 -1.91
CA LYS A 7 -27.67 16.35 -1.69
C LYS A 7 -28.06 15.69 -3.02
N LYS A 8 -28.46 16.48 -4.01
CA LYS A 8 -28.79 15.99 -5.36
C LYS A 8 -27.58 15.39 -6.06
N LEU A 9 -26.42 16.05 -5.97
CA LEU A 9 -25.18 15.59 -6.58
C LEU A 9 -24.70 14.28 -5.94
N THR A 10 -24.73 14.14 -4.61
CA THR A 10 -24.38 12.89 -3.92
C THR A 10 -25.30 11.74 -4.35
N THR A 11 -26.61 11.98 -4.48
CA THR A 11 -27.54 10.97 -5.01
C THR A 11 -27.14 10.53 -6.43
N PHE A 12 -26.87 11.50 -7.31
CA PHE A 12 -26.40 11.21 -8.67
C PHE A 12 -25.07 10.45 -8.70
N LEU A 13 -24.08 10.89 -7.91
CA LEU A 13 -22.77 10.24 -7.85
C LEU A 13 -22.86 8.81 -7.29
N ASN A 14 -23.78 8.54 -6.36
CA ASN A 14 -24.04 7.19 -5.87
C ASN A 14 -24.59 6.29 -6.98
N GLU A 15 -25.54 6.78 -7.77
CA GLU A 15 -26.07 6.06 -8.92
C GLU A 15 -24.98 5.79 -9.97
N VAL A 16 -24.13 6.78 -10.25
CA VAL A 16 -22.94 6.62 -11.09
C VAL A 16 -22.04 5.52 -10.55
N CYS A 17 -21.69 5.56 -9.26
CA CYS A 17 -20.78 4.59 -8.64
C CYS A 17 -21.33 3.16 -8.65
N LEU A 18 -22.65 2.97 -8.60
CA LEU A 18 -23.30 1.66 -8.69
C LEU A 18 -23.28 1.10 -10.13
N ASN A 19 -23.25 1.99 -11.13
CA ASN A 19 -23.29 1.64 -12.55
C ASN A 19 -21.94 1.84 -13.27
N LEU A 20 -20.84 1.90 -12.53
CA LEU A 20 -19.50 1.98 -13.13
C LEU A 20 -19.21 0.73 -13.95
N GLY A 21 -18.70 0.94 -15.16
CA GLY A 21 -18.20 -0.10 -16.04
C GLY A 21 -16.71 0.12 -16.34
N PRO A 22 -16.01 -0.90 -16.87
CA PRO A 22 -14.60 -0.79 -17.23
C PRO A 22 -14.33 0.36 -18.22
N GLU A 23 -15.25 0.58 -19.16
CA GLU A 23 -15.16 1.62 -20.18
C GLU A 23 -15.45 3.03 -19.62
N THR A 24 -16.23 3.14 -18.53
CA THR A 24 -16.64 4.44 -17.98
C THR A 24 -15.77 4.91 -16.82
N LEU A 25 -15.06 4.00 -16.15
CA LEU A 25 -14.24 4.30 -14.98
C LEU A 25 -13.19 5.38 -15.24
N SER A 26 -12.50 5.32 -16.38
CA SER A 26 -11.46 6.29 -16.74
C SER A 26 -12.02 7.69 -16.95
N TYR A 27 -13.21 7.82 -17.52
CA TYR A 27 -13.88 9.11 -17.70
C TYR A 27 -14.29 9.72 -16.36
N TRP A 28 -14.85 8.92 -15.45
CA TRP A 28 -15.20 9.41 -14.11
C TRP A 28 -13.98 9.78 -13.28
N ALA A 29 -12.92 8.98 -13.32
CA ALA A 29 -11.66 9.33 -12.66
C ALA A 29 -11.07 10.63 -13.23
N SER A 30 -11.14 10.83 -14.56
CA SER A 30 -10.70 12.08 -15.20
C SER A 30 -11.58 13.27 -14.78
N CYS A 31 -12.89 13.08 -14.70
CA CYS A 31 -13.83 14.11 -14.23
C CYS A 31 -13.50 14.56 -12.80
N PHE A 32 -13.33 13.62 -11.87
CA PHE A 32 -12.93 13.94 -10.49
C PHE A 32 -11.53 14.58 -10.44
N LYS A 33 -10.57 14.05 -11.20
CA LYS A 33 -9.22 14.62 -11.22
C LYS A 33 -9.26 16.08 -11.69
N LEU A 34 -9.84 16.35 -12.85
CA LEU A 34 -9.89 17.71 -13.40
C LEU A 34 -10.74 18.65 -12.53
N GLY A 35 -11.85 18.16 -11.97
CA GLY A 35 -12.71 18.98 -11.10
C GLY A 35 -12.11 19.31 -9.73
N LEU A 36 -11.04 18.61 -9.32
CA LEU A 36 -10.34 18.83 -8.05
C LEU A 36 -8.95 19.46 -8.24
N GLU A 37 -8.50 19.64 -9.47
CA GLU A 37 -7.20 20.23 -9.81
C GLU A 37 -7.16 21.72 -9.44
N ASP A 38 -6.07 22.17 -8.82
CA ASP A 38 -5.83 23.56 -8.37
C ASP A 38 -6.89 24.18 -7.44
N GLU A 39 -7.79 23.37 -6.90
CA GLU A 39 -8.86 23.83 -6.02
C GLU A 39 -8.43 23.88 -4.54
N ASP A 40 -9.11 24.73 -3.76
CA ASP A 40 -8.89 24.82 -2.31
C ASP A 40 -9.61 23.67 -1.58
N PRO A 41 -8.91 22.80 -0.82
CA PRO A 41 -9.54 21.69 -0.10
C PRO A 41 -10.66 22.12 0.85
N ARG A 42 -10.61 23.35 1.39
CA ARG A 42 -11.65 23.87 2.29
C ARG A 42 -12.97 24.10 1.57
N ARG A 43 -12.91 24.44 0.27
CA ARG A 43 -14.09 24.57 -0.59
C ARG A 43 -14.54 23.21 -1.13
N MET A 44 -13.58 22.31 -1.33
CA MET A 44 -13.78 20.95 -1.84
C MET A 44 -13.96 19.88 -0.75
N TYR A 45 -14.29 20.28 0.49
CA TYR A 45 -14.42 19.31 1.59
C TYR A 45 -15.50 18.25 1.33
N ARG A 46 -16.62 18.60 0.68
CA ARG A 46 -17.69 17.64 0.37
C ARG A 46 -17.29 16.58 -0.65
N PRO A 47 -16.70 16.91 -1.81
CA PRO A 47 -16.24 15.89 -2.75
C PRO A 47 -15.08 15.07 -2.17
N ILE A 48 -14.18 15.68 -1.38
CA ILE A 48 -13.13 14.94 -0.66
C ILE A 48 -13.75 13.92 0.30
N GLU A 49 -14.70 14.34 1.13
CA GLU A 49 -15.39 13.46 2.07
C GLU A 49 -16.23 12.40 1.37
N TYR A 50 -16.86 12.74 0.25
CA TYR A 50 -17.57 11.77 -0.58
C TYR A 50 -16.63 10.68 -1.07
N LEU A 51 -15.50 11.05 -1.69
CA LEU A 51 -14.50 10.10 -2.18
C LEU A 51 -13.94 9.23 -1.05
N ARG A 52 -13.63 9.82 0.12
CA ARG A 52 -13.25 9.08 1.32
C ARG A 52 -14.34 8.08 1.75
N SER A 53 -15.61 8.48 1.71
CA SER A 53 -16.72 7.62 2.13
C SER A 53 -16.95 6.42 1.21
N LEU A 54 -16.48 6.47 -0.05
CA LEU A 54 -16.61 5.37 -1.00
C LEU A 54 -15.89 4.10 -0.53
N ILE A 55 -14.78 4.22 0.19
CA ILE A 55 -14.05 3.05 0.70
C ILE A 55 -14.64 2.50 2.00
N ASN A 56 -15.56 3.22 2.65
CA ASN A 56 -16.31 2.74 3.82
C ASN A 56 -17.50 1.85 3.48
N THR A 57 -17.94 1.85 2.21
CA THR A 57 -19.12 1.08 1.83
C THR A 57 -18.75 -0.39 1.72
N HIS A 58 -19.22 -1.20 2.68
CA HIS A 58 -18.93 -2.62 2.78
C HIS A 58 -19.14 -3.40 1.48
N ALA A 59 -18.39 -4.50 1.37
CA ALA A 59 -18.28 -5.39 0.22
C ALA A 59 -19.61 -5.58 -0.52
N THR A 60 -19.72 -4.99 -1.71
CA THR A 60 -20.87 -5.16 -2.61
C THR A 60 -20.91 -6.55 -3.26
N GLY A 61 -20.03 -7.47 -2.86
CA GLY A 61 -19.74 -8.74 -3.56
C GLY A 61 -19.06 -8.55 -4.93
N ASN A 62 -19.07 -7.34 -5.48
CA ASN A 62 -18.48 -6.97 -6.76
C ASN A 62 -17.08 -6.36 -6.56
N THR A 63 -16.05 -7.19 -6.77
CA THR A 63 -14.63 -6.81 -6.70
C THR A 63 -14.27 -5.64 -7.64
N PHE A 64 -14.91 -5.53 -8.81
CA PHE A 64 -14.65 -4.44 -9.75
C PHE A 64 -15.12 -3.09 -9.19
N LEU A 65 -16.33 -3.04 -8.63
CA LEU A 65 -16.85 -1.81 -8.03
C LEU A 65 -16.01 -1.38 -6.83
N GLU A 66 -15.60 -2.32 -6.00
CA GLU A 66 -14.71 -2.04 -4.86
C GLU A 66 -13.35 -1.51 -5.32
N THR A 67 -12.72 -2.16 -6.31
CA THR A 67 -11.47 -1.68 -6.92
C THR A 67 -11.63 -0.28 -7.54
N SER A 68 -12.78 -0.02 -8.16
CA SER A 68 -13.11 1.27 -8.79
C SER A 68 -13.23 2.39 -7.78
N ARG A 69 -13.81 2.13 -6.59
CA ARG A 69 -13.90 3.11 -5.50
C ARG A 69 -12.51 3.53 -5.00
N TRP A 70 -11.61 2.57 -4.80
CA TRP A 70 -10.21 2.86 -4.47
C TRP A 70 -9.51 3.65 -5.59
N TYR A 71 -9.82 3.35 -6.85
CA TYR A 71 -9.27 4.10 -7.98
C TYR A 71 -9.78 5.56 -8.02
N LEU A 72 -11.06 5.80 -7.79
CA LEU A 72 -11.61 7.15 -7.69
C LEU A 72 -11.03 7.93 -6.50
N LEU A 73 -10.82 7.27 -5.36
CA LEU A 73 -10.20 7.88 -4.18
C LEU A 73 -8.80 8.46 -4.46
N GLN A 74 -8.04 7.86 -5.38
CA GLN A 74 -6.70 8.35 -5.76
C GLN A 74 -6.73 9.78 -6.32
N THR A 75 -7.87 10.27 -6.80
CA THR A 75 -8.00 11.64 -7.31
C THR A 75 -7.82 12.71 -6.22
N ILE A 76 -7.95 12.36 -4.93
CA ILE A 76 -7.63 13.25 -3.80
C ILE A 76 -6.14 13.66 -3.78
N THR A 77 -5.27 12.95 -4.49
CA THR A 77 -3.85 13.31 -4.64
C THR A 77 -3.60 14.71 -5.17
N ASN A 78 -4.54 15.30 -5.92
CA ASN A 78 -4.46 16.69 -6.37
C ASN A 78 -4.40 17.70 -5.21
N PHE A 79 -4.89 17.32 -4.02
CA PHE A 79 -4.77 18.16 -2.82
C PHE A 79 -3.41 18.02 -2.14
N GLU A 80 -2.63 17.01 -2.51
CA GLU A 80 -1.26 16.79 -2.06
C GLU A 80 -1.15 16.84 -0.52
N TRP A 81 -0.23 17.66 -0.03
CA TRP A 81 0.09 17.84 1.39
C TRP A 81 -1.00 18.62 2.16
N ARG A 82 -2.00 19.19 1.49
CA ARG A 82 -2.98 20.13 2.08
C ARG A 82 -4.09 19.45 2.89
N VAL A 83 -4.24 18.12 2.80
CA VAL A 83 -5.31 17.35 3.45
C VAL A 83 -4.79 16.22 4.36
N PRO A 84 -3.92 16.52 5.34
CA PRO A 84 -3.28 15.50 6.17
C PRO A 84 -4.27 14.63 6.97
N SER A 85 -5.34 15.23 7.51
CA SER A 85 -6.35 14.49 8.30
C SER A 85 -7.10 13.44 7.48
N ILE A 86 -7.33 13.74 6.20
CA ILE A 86 -7.96 12.81 5.26
C ILE A 86 -7.03 11.63 4.99
N TRP A 87 -5.74 11.90 4.75
CA TRP A 87 -4.75 10.85 4.56
C TRP A 87 -4.57 9.98 5.80
N CYS A 88 -4.55 10.55 7.00
CA CYS A 88 -4.55 9.78 8.25
C CYS A 88 -5.75 8.84 8.35
N SER A 89 -6.95 9.34 8.07
CA SER A 89 -8.16 8.52 8.08
C SER A 89 -8.13 7.40 7.03
N ILE A 90 -7.67 7.68 5.81
CA ILE A 90 -7.54 6.68 4.75
C ILE A 90 -6.51 5.62 5.14
N ASN A 91 -5.39 6.05 5.74
CA ASN A 91 -4.32 5.17 6.17
C ASN A 91 -4.81 4.18 7.23
N GLU A 92 -5.56 4.62 8.25
CA GLU A 92 -6.13 3.72 9.26
C GLU A 92 -7.05 2.65 8.65
N GLN A 93 -7.92 3.04 7.71
CA GLN A 93 -8.82 2.09 7.04
C GLN A 93 -8.07 1.11 6.13
N ALA A 94 -7.08 1.60 5.39
CA ALA A 94 -6.30 0.79 4.47
C ALA A 94 -5.42 -0.26 5.19
N LYS A 95 -4.95 0.01 6.43
CA LYS A 95 -4.17 -0.94 7.24
C LYS A 95 -4.91 -2.24 7.52
N GLU A 96 -6.23 -2.17 7.71
CA GLU A 96 -7.07 -3.32 8.02
C GLU A 96 -7.28 -4.24 6.82
N LEU A 97 -7.01 -3.76 5.60
CA LEU A 97 -7.29 -4.44 4.34
C LEU A 97 -6.02 -4.90 3.60
N LEU A 98 -4.87 -4.92 4.27
CA LEU A 98 -3.59 -5.32 3.68
C LEU A 98 -3.53 -6.81 3.27
N ASP A 99 -4.41 -7.64 3.79
CA ASP A 99 -4.51 -9.07 3.53
C ASP A 99 -5.78 -9.44 2.73
N HIS A 100 -6.42 -8.46 2.09
CA HIS A 100 -7.67 -8.60 1.34
C HIS A 100 -7.62 -9.77 0.34
N PRO A 101 -8.64 -10.63 0.20
CA PRO A 101 -8.56 -11.83 -0.65
C PRO A 101 -8.28 -11.52 -2.13
N TYR A 102 -8.80 -10.40 -2.64
CA TYR A 102 -8.69 -10.05 -4.06
C TYR A 102 -7.46 -9.19 -4.34
N LYS A 103 -6.60 -9.68 -5.24
CA LYS A 103 -5.37 -9.01 -5.69
C LYS A 103 -5.61 -7.59 -6.20
N ALA A 104 -6.60 -7.39 -7.08
CA ALA A 104 -6.88 -6.07 -7.68
C ALA A 104 -7.15 -4.97 -6.64
N ILE A 105 -7.76 -5.34 -5.51
CA ILE A 105 -8.05 -4.41 -4.41
C ILE A 105 -6.77 -4.11 -3.64
N ARG A 106 -5.96 -5.14 -3.31
CA ARG A 106 -4.65 -4.95 -2.68
C ARG A 106 -3.74 -4.04 -3.51
N GLU A 107 -3.69 -4.24 -4.83
CA GLU A 107 -2.93 -3.38 -5.74
C GLU A 107 -3.37 -1.91 -5.63
N ARG A 108 -4.67 -1.62 -5.56
CA ARG A 108 -5.16 -0.25 -5.38
C ARG A 108 -4.88 0.31 -3.98
N ILE A 109 -5.00 -0.51 -2.94
CA ILE A 109 -4.68 -0.15 -1.56
C ILE A 109 -3.22 0.26 -1.44
N THR A 110 -2.28 -0.52 -1.99
CA THR A 110 -0.85 -0.18 -1.93
C THR A 110 -0.52 1.15 -2.62
N ILE A 111 -1.17 1.45 -3.75
CA ILE A 111 -1.02 2.74 -4.42
C ILE A 111 -1.53 3.88 -3.52
N VAL A 112 -2.74 3.76 -2.97
CA VAL A 112 -3.32 4.80 -2.09
C VAL A 112 -2.49 5.01 -0.83
N LEU A 113 -2.01 3.94 -0.21
CA LEU A 113 -1.12 4.01 0.94
C LEU A 113 0.19 4.71 0.61
N SER A 114 0.81 4.37 -0.52
CA SER A 114 2.05 5.04 -0.94
C SER A 114 1.86 6.55 -1.11
N LEU A 115 0.72 6.97 -1.68
CA LEU A 115 0.37 8.37 -1.85
C LEU A 115 0.12 9.08 -0.51
N SER A 116 -0.54 8.40 0.43
CA SER A 116 -0.78 8.94 1.79
C SER A 116 0.52 9.19 2.56
N LEU A 117 1.57 8.43 2.23
CA LEU A 117 2.87 8.46 2.89
C LEU A 117 3.90 9.35 2.16
N THR A 118 3.58 9.81 0.94
CA THR A 118 4.51 10.58 0.09
C THR A 118 5.01 11.86 0.76
N PHE A 119 4.14 12.53 1.53
CA PHE A 119 4.42 13.85 2.11
C PHE A 119 4.97 13.81 3.54
N ASP A 120 5.24 12.62 4.08
CA ASP A 120 5.98 12.52 5.33
C ASP A 120 7.46 12.79 5.04
N VAL A 121 7.85 14.06 5.05
CA VAL A 121 9.19 14.54 4.71
C VAL A 121 9.85 15.23 5.91
N THR A 122 11.15 14.98 6.06
CA THR A 122 12.00 15.64 7.05
C THR A 122 12.85 16.68 6.34
N LEU A 123 12.62 17.96 6.65
CA LEU A 123 13.39 19.08 6.11
C LEU A 123 14.32 19.68 7.19
N PRO A 124 15.51 20.20 6.82
CA PRO A 124 16.34 20.95 7.75
C PRO A 124 15.55 22.14 8.32
N ASN A 125 15.46 22.23 9.64
CA ASN A 125 14.65 23.23 10.37
C ASN A 125 13.13 23.16 10.11
N GLY A 126 12.64 22.10 9.48
CA GLY A 126 11.22 21.85 9.28
C GLY A 126 10.54 21.30 10.53
N GLN A 127 9.25 21.59 10.67
CA GLN A 127 8.42 20.89 11.66
C GLN A 127 8.01 19.52 11.13
N SER A 128 7.74 18.58 12.05
CA SER A 128 7.15 17.30 11.70
C SER A 128 5.85 17.49 10.94
N THR A 129 5.66 16.67 9.91
CA THR A 129 4.46 16.74 9.08
C THR A 129 3.24 16.24 9.87
N ARG A 130 2.05 16.68 9.45
CA ARG A 130 0.78 16.16 9.99
C ARG A 130 0.27 14.93 9.23
N HIS A 131 1.02 14.47 8.23
CA HIS A 131 0.70 13.31 7.43
C HIS A 131 0.94 12.02 8.22
N PRO A 132 0.45 10.86 7.73
CA PRO A 132 0.78 9.57 8.33
C PRO A 132 2.28 9.39 8.50
N ASP A 133 2.72 9.02 9.70
CA ASP A 133 4.13 8.75 9.99
C ASP A 133 4.56 7.42 9.37
N VAL A 134 5.51 7.48 8.45
CA VAL A 134 6.05 6.32 7.74
C VAL A 134 6.76 5.36 8.69
N ASN A 135 7.49 5.86 9.70
CA ASN A 135 8.18 4.96 10.64
C ASN A 135 7.16 4.17 11.46
N GLN A 136 6.17 4.85 12.03
CA GLN A 136 5.11 4.20 12.81
C GLN A 136 4.35 3.17 11.96
N PHE A 137 4.04 3.53 10.72
CA PHE A 137 3.34 2.65 9.79
C PHE A 137 4.16 1.40 9.44
N ILE A 138 5.44 1.60 9.12
CA ILE A 138 6.34 0.52 8.71
C ILE A 138 6.71 -0.39 9.89
N ASP A 139 6.87 0.15 11.10
CA ASP A 139 7.10 -0.65 12.31
C ASP A 139 5.91 -1.58 12.59
N MET A 140 4.68 -1.11 12.40
CA MET A 140 3.47 -1.95 12.49
C MET A 140 3.45 -3.04 11.42
N ILE A 141 3.81 -2.70 10.18
CA ILE A 141 3.92 -3.69 9.09
C ILE A 141 4.97 -4.74 9.41
N ARG A 142 6.13 -4.34 9.95
CA ARG A 142 7.24 -5.24 10.29
C ARG A 142 6.78 -6.35 11.25
N VAL A 143 6.06 -6.00 12.31
CA VAL A 143 5.56 -6.97 13.30
C VAL A 143 4.59 -7.96 12.64
N ARG A 144 3.64 -7.46 11.84
CA ARG A 144 2.66 -8.30 11.12
C ARG A 144 3.32 -9.16 10.04
N LEU A 145 4.37 -8.65 9.39
CA LEU A 145 5.10 -9.37 8.34
C LEU A 145 5.84 -10.58 8.91
N GLN A 146 6.49 -10.39 10.06
CA GLN A 146 7.12 -11.49 10.78
C GLN A 146 6.09 -12.58 11.15
N GLN A 147 4.94 -12.19 11.69
CA GLN A 147 3.86 -13.13 12.01
C GLN A 147 3.36 -13.87 10.76
N ALA A 148 3.16 -13.16 9.64
CA ALA A 148 2.71 -13.76 8.39
C ALA A 148 3.74 -14.75 7.81
N ILE A 149 5.03 -14.42 7.88
CA ILE A 149 6.13 -15.31 7.50
C ILE A 149 6.08 -16.60 8.33
N GLU A 150 5.99 -16.49 9.65
CA GLU A 150 5.96 -17.65 10.54
C GLU A 150 4.72 -18.54 10.32
N VAL A 151 3.55 -17.95 10.10
CA VAL A 151 2.32 -18.68 9.79
C VAL A 151 2.48 -19.45 8.48
N TYR A 152 2.95 -18.78 7.42
CA TYR A 152 3.11 -19.42 6.12
C TYR A 152 4.17 -20.54 6.12
N GLU A 153 5.30 -20.35 6.83
CA GLU A 153 6.34 -21.39 6.94
C GLU A 153 5.88 -22.62 7.74
N LYS A 154 5.07 -22.44 8.78
CA LYS A 154 4.58 -23.54 9.63
C LYS A 154 3.45 -24.33 9.00
N THR A 155 2.68 -23.73 8.09
CA THR A 155 1.60 -24.42 7.41
C THR A 155 2.18 -25.42 6.40
N PRO A 156 1.86 -26.73 6.52
CA PRO A 156 2.28 -27.70 5.51
C PRO A 156 1.64 -27.34 4.17
N LEU A 157 2.47 -27.02 3.16
CA LEU A 157 2.03 -27.07 1.78
C LEU A 157 1.66 -28.52 1.50
N ALA A 158 0.36 -28.83 1.46
CA ALA A 158 -0.14 -30.20 1.30
C ALA A 158 0.29 -30.77 -0.06
N ASN A 159 1.50 -31.34 -0.11
CA ASN A 159 1.97 -32.15 -1.21
C ASN A 159 1.38 -33.55 -1.04
N VAL A 160 0.18 -33.75 -1.58
CA VAL A 160 -0.32 -35.10 -1.88
C VAL A 160 -0.96 -35.06 -3.27
N SER A 161 -0.19 -35.53 -4.25
CA SER A 161 -0.66 -36.06 -5.53
C SER A 161 -1.67 -35.21 -6.35
N GLY A 162 -1.16 -34.25 -7.12
CA GLY A 162 -1.77 -33.83 -8.39
C GLY A 162 -3.18 -33.20 -8.36
N GLN A 163 -3.76 -32.96 -7.18
CA GLN A 163 -4.98 -32.20 -7.01
C GLN A 163 -4.65 -30.76 -6.62
N VAL A 164 -5.52 -29.83 -7.02
CA VAL A 164 -5.42 -28.40 -6.70
C VAL A 164 -5.25 -28.27 -5.19
N VAL A 165 -4.06 -27.88 -4.75
CA VAL A 165 -3.72 -27.75 -3.32
C VAL A 165 -4.55 -26.62 -2.75
N GLU A 166 -5.56 -26.96 -1.95
CA GLU A 166 -6.32 -25.99 -1.20
C GLU A 166 -5.41 -25.48 -0.07
N ILE A 167 -4.82 -24.30 -0.30
CA ILE A 167 -3.98 -23.64 0.70
C ILE A 167 -4.87 -23.28 1.88
N ASP A 168 -4.42 -23.65 3.07
CA ASP A 168 -5.07 -23.26 4.33
C ASP A 168 -5.46 -21.77 4.32
N PRO A 169 -6.67 -21.40 4.75
CA PRO A 169 -7.14 -20.02 4.70
C PRO A 169 -6.22 -19.03 5.43
N GLU A 170 -5.60 -19.42 6.55
CA GLU A 170 -4.68 -18.56 7.30
C GLU A 170 -3.36 -18.38 6.54
N ALA A 171 -2.81 -19.44 5.96
CA ALA A 171 -1.63 -19.36 5.10
C ALA A 171 -1.90 -18.52 3.84
N ARG A 172 -3.09 -18.64 3.24
CA ARG A 172 -3.48 -17.80 2.10
C ARG A 172 -3.57 -16.32 2.49
N LYS A 173 -4.14 -16.03 3.67
CA LYS A 173 -4.24 -14.67 4.20
C LYS A 173 -2.84 -14.09 4.49
N ALA A 174 -1.95 -14.87 5.09
CA ALA A 174 -0.56 -14.50 5.30
C ALA A 174 0.18 -14.21 3.98
N LEU A 175 -0.01 -15.06 2.96
CA LEU A 175 0.56 -14.84 1.63
C LEU A 175 0.04 -13.54 0.98
N ASN A 176 -1.27 -13.30 1.04
CA ASN A 176 -1.87 -12.06 0.53
C ASN A 176 -1.27 -10.82 1.21
N PHE A 177 -1.03 -10.90 2.51
CA PHE A 177 -0.37 -9.84 3.27
C PHE A 177 1.07 -9.61 2.80
N ILE A 178 1.86 -10.69 2.68
CA ILE A 178 3.25 -10.65 2.22
C ILE A 178 3.35 -9.99 0.84
N GLU A 179 2.54 -10.45 -0.12
CA GLU A 179 2.49 -9.86 -1.47
C GLU A 179 2.23 -8.36 -1.45
N THR A 180 1.29 -7.94 -0.60
CA THR A 180 0.87 -6.54 -0.48
C THR A 180 1.96 -5.68 0.13
N VAL A 181 2.66 -6.18 1.15
CA VAL A 181 3.77 -5.47 1.77
C VAL A 181 4.92 -5.29 0.80
N ILE A 182 5.25 -6.32 0.00
CA ILE A 182 6.30 -6.21 -1.02
C ILE A 182 5.92 -5.16 -2.06
N GLN A 183 4.69 -5.23 -2.57
CA GLN A 183 4.21 -4.28 -3.57
C GLN A 183 4.15 -2.84 -3.01
N LEU A 184 3.72 -2.67 -1.77
CA LEU A 184 3.74 -1.39 -1.07
C LEU A 184 5.16 -0.82 -1.00
N HIS A 185 6.16 -1.64 -0.63
CA HIS A 185 7.55 -1.19 -0.60
C HIS A 185 8.01 -0.68 -1.97
N THR A 186 7.73 -1.42 -3.04
CA THR A 186 8.02 -0.99 -4.41
C THR A 186 7.39 0.38 -4.71
N HIS A 187 6.12 0.58 -4.32
CA HIS A 187 5.44 1.85 -4.52
C HIS A 187 6.06 2.99 -3.68
N LEU A 188 6.42 2.74 -2.42
CA LEU A 188 7.07 3.74 -1.56
C LEU A 188 8.37 4.25 -2.19
N PHE A 189 9.20 3.35 -2.73
CA PHE A 189 10.42 3.76 -3.45
C PHE A 189 10.12 4.63 -4.68
N SER A 190 9.02 4.39 -5.37
CA SER A 190 8.65 5.13 -6.58
C SER A 190 7.90 6.44 -6.34
N LYS A 191 7.23 6.60 -5.18
CA LYS A 191 6.27 7.69 -4.92
C LYS A 191 6.68 8.61 -3.78
N CYS A 192 7.41 8.12 -2.78
CA CYS A 192 7.82 8.95 -1.66
C CYS A 192 8.92 9.92 -2.07
N LEU A 193 8.84 11.16 -1.60
CA LEU A 193 9.87 12.18 -1.84
C LEU A 193 11.17 11.85 -1.11
N GLN A 194 11.06 11.18 0.04
CA GLN A 194 12.17 10.66 0.83
C GLN A 194 11.95 9.16 1.10
N PRO A 195 12.23 8.29 0.11
CA PRO A 195 11.88 6.88 0.18
C PRO A 195 12.75 6.08 1.15
N ILE A 196 13.89 6.63 1.58
CA ILE A 196 14.71 5.99 2.60
C ILE A 196 14.47 6.61 3.97
N LYS A 197 13.92 5.77 4.84
CA LYS A 197 13.78 6.00 6.27
C LYS A 197 14.28 4.78 7.03
N LYS A 198 14.64 4.98 8.30
CA LYS A 198 15.12 3.90 9.19
C LYS A 198 14.21 2.69 9.17
N ALA A 199 12.89 2.92 9.28
CA ALA A 199 11.92 1.84 9.30
C ALA A 199 11.91 1.02 7.98
N ILE A 200 12.08 1.67 6.82
CA ILE A 200 12.14 0.99 5.52
C ILE A 200 13.41 0.13 5.41
N ILE A 201 14.55 0.62 5.91
CA ILE A 201 15.81 -0.15 5.98
C ILE A 201 15.63 -1.39 6.87
N ARG A 202 14.98 -1.25 8.03
CA ARG A 202 14.76 -2.34 8.99
C ARG A 202 13.84 -3.45 8.49
N ILE A 203 13.08 -3.23 7.43
CA ILE A 203 12.29 -4.29 6.79
C ILE A 203 13.14 -5.16 5.85
N PHE A 204 14.29 -4.66 5.38
CA PHE A 204 15.13 -5.34 4.41
C PHE A 204 15.46 -6.80 4.76
N PRO A 205 15.84 -7.17 6.01
CA PRO A 205 16.11 -8.56 6.35
C PRO A 205 14.94 -9.51 6.08
N TYR A 206 13.72 -9.09 6.38
CA TYR A 206 12.52 -9.88 6.13
C TYR A 206 12.27 -10.08 4.63
N LEU A 207 12.55 -9.07 3.80
CA LEU A 207 12.45 -9.18 2.34
C LEU A 207 13.47 -10.17 1.75
N CYS A 208 14.63 -10.32 2.38
CA CYS A 208 15.62 -11.33 2.00
C CYS A 208 15.16 -12.75 2.40
N GLU A 209 14.48 -12.90 3.53
CA GLU A 209 13.96 -14.20 3.97
C GLU A 209 12.77 -14.71 3.13
N ILE A 210 11.85 -13.82 2.73
CA ILE A 210 10.63 -14.18 1.99
C ILE A 210 10.93 -14.91 0.67
N GLU A 211 12.02 -14.60 -0.02
CA GLU A 211 12.35 -15.27 -1.28
C GLU A 211 12.52 -16.79 -1.12
N SER A 212 13.05 -17.23 0.01
CA SER A 212 13.20 -18.66 0.31
C SER A 212 11.86 -19.35 0.57
N ILE A 213 10.90 -18.59 1.09
CA ILE A 213 9.59 -19.07 1.51
C ILE A 213 8.67 -19.24 0.31
N VAL A 214 8.75 -18.32 -0.66
CA VAL A 214 7.85 -18.31 -1.83
C VAL A 214 8.62 -18.45 -3.14
N ALA A 215 9.62 -19.34 -3.16
CA ALA A 215 10.50 -19.57 -4.31
C ALA A 215 9.78 -19.90 -5.63
N ASN A 216 8.54 -20.43 -5.56
CA ASN A 216 7.74 -20.80 -6.71
C ASN A 216 6.76 -19.70 -7.17
N ASP A 217 6.65 -18.57 -6.46
CA ASP A 217 5.76 -17.48 -6.83
C ASP A 217 6.49 -16.43 -7.67
N ASP A 218 6.21 -16.42 -8.96
CA ASP A 218 6.81 -15.50 -9.93
C ASP A 218 6.48 -14.02 -9.64
N PHE A 219 5.31 -13.74 -9.09
CA PHE A 219 4.90 -12.37 -8.75
C PHE A 219 5.74 -11.84 -7.59
N ILE A 220 5.90 -12.62 -6.53
CA ILE A 220 6.73 -12.26 -5.37
C ILE A 220 8.18 -12.11 -5.80
N ARG A 221 8.74 -13.05 -6.56
CA ARG A 221 10.12 -12.97 -7.04
C ARG A 221 10.38 -11.72 -7.87
N LYS A 222 9.49 -11.40 -8.81
CA LYS A 222 9.62 -10.19 -9.64
C LYS A 222 9.57 -8.93 -8.78
N ASN A 223 8.60 -8.81 -7.87
CA ASN A 223 8.48 -7.61 -7.04
C ASN A 223 9.63 -7.47 -6.04
N LEU A 224 10.06 -8.54 -5.38
CA LEU A 224 11.23 -8.51 -4.49
C LEU A 224 12.50 -8.08 -5.23
N THR A 225 12.70 -8.58 -6.46
CA THR A 225 13.84 -8.17 -7.31
C THR A 225 13.80 -6.66 -7.56
N ILE A 226 12.64 -6.12 -7.94
CA ILE A 226 12.46 -4.68 -8.15
C ILE A 226 12.71 -3.90 -6.85
N THR A 227 12.16 -4.34 -5.72
CA THR A 227 12.35 -3.67 -4.43
C THR A 227 13.83 -3.61 -4.05
N ARG A 228 14.58 -4.71 -4.23
CA ARG A 228 16.03 -4.74 -3.96
C ARG A 228 16.80 -3.83 -4.89
N MET A 229 16.47 -3.81 -6.18
CA MET A 229 17.06 -2.86 -7.13
C MET A 229 16.78 -1.42 -6.70
N CYS A 230 15.56 -1.10 -6.26
CA CYS A 230 15.23 0.22 -5.73
C CYS A 230 16.10 0.56 -4.50
N VAL A 231 16.24 -0.34 -3.53
CA VAL A 231 17.11 -0.13 -2.36
C VAL A 231 18.56 0.13 -2.80
N ALA A 232 19.10 -0.71 -3.68
CA ALA A 232 20.48 -0.64 -4.13
C ALA A 232 20.80 0.62 -4.97
N MET A 233 19.82 1.14 -5.71
CA MET A 233 20.00 2.31 -6.59
C MET A 233 19.63 3.64 -5.93
N THR A 234 19.10 3.64 -4.71
CA THR A 234 18.63 4.88 -4.09
C THR A 234 19.77 5.62 -3.38
N TYR A 235 19.82 6.94 -3.53
CA TYR A 235 20.78 7.79 -2.84
C TYR A 235 20.58 7.72 -1.32
N LEU A 236 21.57 7.19 -0.62
CA LEU A 236 21.56 7.04 0.84
C LEU A 236 22.30 8.20 1.50
N HIS A 237 21.63 8.93 2.40
CA HIS A 237 22.33 9.89 3.25
C HIS A 237 23.28 9.14 4.20
N LYS A 238 24.48 9.68 4.45
CA LYS A 238 25.53 9.03 5.27
C LYS A 238 25.01 8.50 6.61
N HIS A 239 24.08 9.23 7.24
CA HIS A 239 23.46 8.84 8.52
C HIS A 239 22.73 7.48 8.48
N PHE A 240 22.25 7.04 7.32
CA PHE A 240 21.53 5.78 7.17
C PHE A 240 22.42 4.63 6.66
N MET A 241 23.66 4.93 6.23
CA MET A 241 24.61 3.92 5.75
C MET A 241 24.97 2.91 6.85
N GLU A 242 25.25 3.39 8.05
CA GLU A 242 25.60 2.54 9.20
C GLU A 242 24.47 1.56 9.52
N GLU A 243 23.22 2.05 9.56
CA GLU A 243 22.04 1.23 9.82
C GLU A 243 21.78 0.22 8.70
N LEU A 244 21.98 0.59 7.43
CA LEU A 244 21.88 -0.36 6.32
C LEU A 244 22.94 -1.46 6.40
N ILE A 245 24.19 -1.10 6.71
CA ILE A 245 25.29 -2.07 6.86
C ILE A 245 24.97 -3.04 8.00
N GLU A 246 24.48 -2.56 9.14
CA GLU A 246 24.07 -3.41 10.27
C GLU A 246 22.97 -4.41 9.86
N GLN A 247 21.96 -3.97 9.09
CA GLN A 247 20.93 -4.88 8.58
C GLN A 247 21.50 -5.90 7.58
N LEU A 248 22.45 -5.51 6.72
CA LEU A 248 23.11 -6.42 5.79
C LEU A 248 23.97 -7.46 6.52
N GLU A 249 24.74 -7.06 7.53
CA GLU A 249 25.55 -7.96 8.36
C GLU A 249 24.67 -8.99 9.09
N GLN A 250 23.50 -8.55 9.58
CA GLN A 250 22.51 -9.44 10.17
C GLN A 250 22.02 -10.49 9.18
N VAL A 251 21.69 -10.10 7.94
CA VAL A 251 21.24 -11.05 6.90
C VAL A 251 22.37 -11.98 6.47
N CYS A 252 23.59 -11.47 6.30
CA CYS A 252 24.77 -12.24 5.97
C CYS A 252 25.12 -13.29 7.04
N SER A 253 24.73 -13.04 8.29
CA SER A 253 24.90 -13.99 9.41
C SER A 253 23.75 -15.01 9.51
N SER A 254 22.68 -14.88 8.71
CA SER A 254 21.54 -15.80 8.72
C SER A 254 21.96 -17.20 8.27
N PRO A 255 21.42 -18.28 8.88
CA PRO A 255 21.66 -19.64 8.42
C PRO A 255 21.10 -19.91 7.01
N LYS A 256 20.10 -19.13 6.57
CA LYS A 256 19.43 -19.28 5.26
C LYS A 256 20.33 -18.74 4.13
N TRP A 257 20.92 -19.63 3.31
CA TRP A 257 21.83 -19.23 2.23
C TRP A 257 21.17 -18.35 1.15
N HIS A 258 19.88 -18.56 0.90
CA HIS A 258 19.10 -17.72 -0.03
C HIS A 258 19.02 -16.28 0.44
N ALA A 259 18.80 -16.05 1.74
CA ALA A 259 18.77 -14.71 2.32
C ALA A 259 20.15 -14.03 2.20
N ARG A 260 21.24 -14.78 2.41
CA ARG A 260 22.60 -14.27 2.19
C ARG A 260 22.91 -13.93 0.74
N ARG A 261 22.38 -14.70 -0.22
CA ARG A 261 22.50 -14.41 -1.66
C ARG A 261 21.67 -13.20 -2.09
N ALA A 262 20.56 -12.96 -1.39
CA ALA A 262 19.61 -11.90 -1.67
C ALA A 262 20.08 -10.51 -1.18
N ALA A 263 20.82 -10.48 -0.07
CA ALA A 263 21.47 -9.28 0.45
C ALA A 263 22.59 -8.79 -0.48
#